data_AF-A0A0F9EMP5-F1
#
_entry.id   AF-A0A0F9EMP5-F1
#
_cell.length_a   1.000
_cell.length_b   1.000
_cell.length_c   1.000
_cell.angle_alpha   90.00
_cell.angle_beta   90.00
_cell.angle_gamma   90.00
#
_symmetry.space_group_name_H-M   'P 1'
#
loop_
_entity.id
_entity.type
_entity.pdbx_description
1 polymer ?
#
loop_
_entity_poly.entity_id
_entity_poly.type
_entity_poly.pdbx_seq_one_letter_code
_entity_poly.pdbx_strand_id
1 'polypeptide(L)'
;MRMSELEEYQRRITAAMDRMAKGLDQLSTAPAEPDEDIVQALEDERQANAQLTEQMQGLKESHQNDLVNLREQMDFNDDRMTQLDMDVQRLRQANEQLSAACEQLRMANAEGLADPKLIDTAVIAELESLRATRAIEMAEIDAVLTALAPLVEEGEPEYEAQADEQGAEDDRAEDEPKSGGAD
;
A
#
# COMPACT_ATOMS: atom_id res chain seq x y z
N MET A 1 36.14 -56.03 69.27
CA MET A 1 36.39 -54.74 68.58
C MET A 1 35.82 -54.70 67.16
N ARG A 2 36.08 -55.66 66.26
CA ARG A 2 35.49 -55.62 64.90
C ARG A 2 33.95 -55.71 64.81
N MET A 3 33.30 -56.39 65.76
CA MET A 3 31.83 -56.50 65.79
C MET A 3 31.14 -55.21 66.25
N SER A 4 31.74 -54.46 67.20
CA SER A 4 31.18 -53.19 67.69
C SER A 4 31.31 -52.05 66.66
N GLU A 5 32.37 -52.07 65.86
CA GLU A 5 32.54 -51.12 64.74
C GLU A 5 31.46 -51.34 63.67
N LEU A 6 31.12 -52.60 63.35
CA LEU A 6 30.05 -52.93 62.40
C LEU A 6 28.69 -52.44 62.87
N GLU A 7 28.35 -52.62 64.15
CA GLU A 7 27.11 -52.13 64.75
C GLU A 7 27.06 -50.59 64.76
N GLU A 8 28.18 -49.93 64.99
CA GLU A 8 28.30 -48.47 64.91
C GLU A 8 28.11 -47.95 63.48
N TYR A 9 28.71 -48.62 62.48
CA TYR A 9 28.49 -48.29 61.07
C TYR A 9 27.04 -48.52 60.63
N GLN A 10 26.43 -49.63 61.04
CA GLN A 10 25.01 -49.91 60.77
C GLN A 10 24.12 -48.84 61.38
N ARG A 11 24.35 -48.47 62.64
CA ARG A 11 23.59 -47.40 63.31
C ARG A 11 23.76 -46.05 62.61
N ARG A 12 24.95 -45.73 62.12
CA ARG A 12 25.22 -44.50 61.35
C ARG A 12 24.57 -44.52 59.97
N ILE A 13 24.57 -45.65 59.28
CA ILE A 13 23.92 -45.81 57.97
C ILE A 13 22.41 -45.67 58.12
N THR A 14 21.78 -46.35 59.08
CA THR A 14 20.34 -46.21 59.34
C THR A 14 19.98 -44.76 59.68
N ALA A 15 20.77 -44.09 60.51
CA ALA A 15 20.56 -42.68 60.82
C ALA A 15 20.75 -41.75 59.61
N ALA A 16 21.66 -42.07 58.70
CA ALA A 16 21.86 -41.33 57.45
C ALA A 16 20.71 -41.58 56.47
N MET A 17 20.21 -42.82 56.37
CA MET A 17 19.06 -43.18 55.54
C MET A 17 17.77 -42.51 56.05
N ASP A 18 17.54 -42.47 57.37
CA ASP A 18 16.40 -41.76 57.96
C ASP A 18 16.47 -40.26 57.70
N ARG A 19 17.66 -39.66 57.73
CA ARG A 19 17.86 -38.26 57.35
C ARG A 19 17.62 -38.03 55.86
N MET A 20 18.08 -38.93 55.00
CA MET A 20 17.82 -38.85 53.56
C MET A 20 16.34 -39.04 53.23
N ALA A 21 15.66 -39.98 53.91
CA ALA A 21 14.22 -40.19 53.78
C ALA A 21 13.44 -38.94 54.22
N LYS A 22 13.81 -38.34 55.36
CA LYS A 22 13.23 -37.06 55.82
C LYS A 22 13.53 -35.90 54.87
N GLY A 23 14.74 -35.82 54.32
CA GLY A 23 15.11 -34.80 53.33
C GLY A 23 14.38 -34.96 52.00
N LEU A 24 14.15 -36.21 51.56
CA LEU A 24 13.37 -36.51 50.36
C LEU A 24 11.89 -36.21 50.58
N ASP A 25 11.34 -36.55 51.74
CA ASP A 25 9.97 -36.22 52.12
C ASP A 25 9.78 -34.69 52.20
N GLN A 26 10.74 -33.96 52.76
CA GLN A 26 10.74 -32.49 52.73
C GLN A 26 10.80 -31.92 51.32
N LEU A 27 11.64 -32.45 50.42
CA LEU A 27 11.71 -32.00 49.03
C LEU A 27 10.45 -32.37 48.24
N SER A 28 9.83 -33.51 48.55
CA SER A 28 8.57 -33.97 47.96
C SER A 28 7.35 -33.20 48.46
N THR A 29 7.42 -32.65 49.67
CA THR A 29 6.30 -31.94 50.32
C THR A 29 6.45 -30.41 50.22
N ALA A 30 7.66 -29.92 49.98
CA ALA A 30 7.89 -28.53 49.63
C ALA A 30 7.22 -28.25 48.27
N PRO A 31 6.24 -27.33 48.19
CA PRO A 31 5.78 -26.88 46.90
C PRO A 31 6.98 -26.30 46.15
N ALA A 32 7.19 -26.72 44.90
CA ALA A 32 8.08 -26.01 44.00
C ALA A 32 7.41 -24.66 43.70
N GLU A 33 7.57 -23.69 44.59
CA GLU A 33 7.17 -22.32 44.35
C GLU A 33 7.97 -21.85 43.12
N PRO A 34 7.29 -21.40 42.05
CA PRO A 34 7.96 -20.86 40.89
C PRO A 34 8.87 -19.73 41.34
N ASP A 35 10.14 -19.79 40.95
CA ASP A 35 11.10 -18.73 41.19
C ASP A 35 10.53 -17.42 40.60
N GLU A 36 10.32 -16.41 41.45
CA GLU A 36 9.68 -15.14 41.07
C GLU A 36 10.40 -14.47 39.89
N ASP A 37 11.73 -14.61 39.82
CA ASP A 37 12.54 -14.10 38.73
C ASP A 37 12.21 -14.80 37.38
N ILE A 38 11.94 -16.11 37.42
CA ILE A 38 11.56 -16.89 36.23
C ILE A 38 10.14 -16.53 35.79
N VAL A 39 9.23 -16.31 36.74
CA VAL A 39 7.85 -15.89 36.44
C VAL A 39 7.85 -14.51 35.77
N GLN A 40 8.61 -13.56 36.33
CA GLN A 40 8.74 -12.23 35.75
C GLN A 40 9.34 -12.27 34.34
N ALA A 41 10.43 -13.02 34.13
CA ALA A 41 11.03 -13.18 32.81
C ALA A 41 10.06 -13.81 31.78
N LEU A 42 9.22 -14.76 32.21
CA LEU A 42 8.19 -15.36 31.36
C LEU A 42 7.09 -14.35 31.00
N GLU A 43 6.70 -13.49 31.92
CA GLU A 43 5.73 -12.42 31.68
C GLU A 43 6.29 -11.38 30.70
N ASP A 44 7.55 -10.97 30.88
CA ASP A 44 8.24 -10.03 29.98
C ASP A 44 8.35 -10.61 28.55
N GLU A 45 8.75 -11.88 28.42
CA GLU A 45 8.80 -12.57 27.12
C GLU A 45 7.42 -12.73 26.48
N ARG A 46 6.37 -12.97 27.26
CA ARG A 46 4.99 -13.02 26.75
C ARG A 46 4.53 -11.67 26.23
N GLN A 47 4.88 -10.58 26.91
CA GLN A 47 4.58 -9.22 26.46
C GLN A 47 5.35 -8.90 25.17
N ALA A 48 6.64 -9.22 25.10
CA ALA A 48 7.46 -9.04 23.90
C ALA A 48 6.90 -9.84 22.70
N ASN A 49 6.53 -11.10 22.92
CA ASN A 49 5.91 -11.91 21.88
C ASN A 49 4.54 -11.37 21.42
N ALA A 50 3.73 -10.84 22.34
CA ALA A 50 2.45 -10.21 21.99
C ALA A 50 2.66 -8.98 21.09
N GLN A 51 3.61 -8.10 21.45
CA GLN A 51 3.97 -6.92 20.65
C GLN A 51 4.51 -7.30 19.27
N LEU A 52 5.41 -8.30 19.20
CA LEU A 52 5.95 -8.77 17.93
C LEU A 52 4.87 -9.40 17.05
N THR A 53 3.93 -10.12 17.63
CA THR A 53 2.81 -10.72 16.89
C THR A 53 1.89 -9.65 16.32
N GLU A 54 1.60 -8.60 17.10
CA GLU A 54 0.82 -7.44 16.64
C GLU A 54 1.54 -6.69 15.51
N GLN A 55 2.84 -6.43 15.66
CA GLN A 55 3.65 -5.80 14.60
C GLN A 55 3.69 -6.65 13.33
N MET A 56 3.88 -7.97 13.46
CA MET A 56 3.85 -8.90 12.33
C MET A 56 2.49 -8.93 11.65
N GLN A 57 1.39 -8.82 12.41
CA GLN A 57 0.05 -8.76 11.86
C GLN A 57 -0.17 -7.46 11.09
N GLY A 58 0.21 -6.31 11.66
CA GLY A 58 0.12 -5.01 10.99
C GLY A 58 0.98 -4.94 9.73
N LEU A 59 2.22 -5.44 9.80
CA LEU A 59 3.11 -5.52 8.64
C LEU A 59 2.53 -6.43 7.54
N LYS A 60 1.96 -7.58 7.92
CA LYS A 60 1.32 -8.48 6.98
C LYS A 60 0.09 -7.85 6.32
N GLU A 61 -0.72 -7.11 7.07
CA GLU A 61 -1.87 -6.38 6.54
C GLU A 61 -1.43 -5.28 5.57
N SER A 62 -0.42 -4.48 5.93
CA SER A 62 0.19 -3.49 5.04
C SER A 62 0.68 -4.13 3.75
N HIS A 63 1.46 -5.21 3.84
CA HIS A 63 1.96 -5.91 2.66
C HIS A 63 0.85 -6.54 1.82
N GLN A 64 -0.23 -7.03 2.43
CA GLN A 64 -1.38 -7.53 1.69
C GLN A 64 -2.07 -6.40 0.92
N ASN A 65 -2.24 -5.24 1.54
CA ASN A 65 -2.80 -4.05 0.89
C ASN A 65 -1.90 -3.56 -0.25
N ASP A 66 -0.58 -3.51 -0.03
CA ASP A 66 0.39 -3.14 -1.08
C ASP A 66 0.33 -4.10 -2.27
N LEU A 67 0.22 -5.40 -2.04
CA LEU A 67 0.10 -6.40 -3.10
C LEU A 67 -1.22 -6.29 -3.86
N VAL A 68 -2.31 -5.95 -3.19
CA VAL A 68 -3.61 -5.68 -3.84
C VAL A 68 -3.50 -4.44 -4.72
N ASN A 69 -3.01 -3.32 -4.17
CA ASN A 69 -2.82 -2.08 -4.91
C ASN A 69 -1.92 -2.27 -6.14
N LEU A 70 -0.80 -2.99 -5.98
CA LEU A 70 0.13 -3.24 -7.08
C LEU A 70 -0.48 -4.14 -8.16
N ARG A 71 -1.30 -5.11 -7.77
CA ARG A 71 -2.04 -5.96 -8.72
C ARG A 71 -3.08 -5.15 -9.48
N GLU A 72 -3.85 -4.30 -8.80
CA GLU A 72 -4.83 -3.42 -9.45
C GLU A 72 -4.15 -2.44 -10.43
N GLN A 73 -3.00 -1.88 -10.07
CA GLN A 73 -2.19 -1.07 -10.97
C GLN A 73 -1.67 -1.86 -12.19
N MET A 74 -1.26 -3.11 -11.99
CA MET A 74 -0.83 -3.98 -13.08
C MET A 74 -1.98 -4.27 -14.05
N ASP A 75 -3.15 -4.68 -13.53
CA ASP A 75 -4.34 -4.96 -14.33
C ASP A 75 -4.78 -3.69 -15.11
N PHE A 76 -4.76 -2.53 -14.46
CA PHE A 76 -5.04 -1.24 -15.11
C PHE A 76 -4.06 -0.90 -16.24
N ASN A 77 -2.77 -1.15 -16.02
CA ASN A 77 -1.74 -0.90 -17.04
C ASN A 77 -1.83 -1.89 -18.21
N ASP A 78 -2.16 -3.16 -17.95
CA ASP A 78 -2.37 -4.17 -18.99
C ASP A 78 -3.58 -3.79 -19.86
N ASP A 79 -4.71 -3.40 -19.25
CA ASP A 79 -5.88 -2.91 -19.98
C ASP A 79 -5.53 -1.69 -20.86
N ARG A 80 -4.78 -0.74 -20.33
CA ARG A 80 -4.31 0.43 -21.10
C ARG A 80 -3.40 0.03 -22.25
N MET A 81 -2.47 -0.90 -22.03
CA MET A 81 -1.57 -1.38 -23.07
C MET A 81 -2.37 -2.03 -24.21
N THR A 82 -3.37 -2.85 -23.90
CA THR A 82 -4.22 -3.45 -24.93
C THR A 82 -5.00 -2.42 -25.75
N GLN A 83 -5.49 -1.35 -25.12
CA GLN A 83 -6.18 -0.26 -25.84
C GLN A 83 -5.22 0.49 -26.77
N LEU A 84 -4.02 0.85 -26.30
CA LEU A 84 -3.02 1.51 -27.13
C LEU A 84 -2.60 0.64 -28.32
N ASP A 85 -2.44 -0.67 -28.11
CA ASP A 85 -2.14 -1.61 -29.20
C ASP A 85 -3.26 -1.62 -30.26
N MET A 86 -4.53 -1.61 -29.82
CA MET A 86 -5.68 -1.52 -30.73
C MET A 86 -5.68 -0.21 -31.52
N ASP A 87 -5.38 0.91 -30.86
CA ASP A 87 -5.36 2.22 -31.52
C ASP A 87 -4.20 2.36 -32.51
N VAL A 88 -3.02 1.86 -32.17
CA VAL A 88 -1.86 1.80 -33.10
C VAL A 88 -2.20 0.94 -34.31
N GLN A 89 -2.89 -0.20 -34.14
CA GLN A 89 -3.34 -1.03 -35.26
C GLN A 89 -4.33 -0.28 -36.16
N ARG A 90 -5.31 0.43 -35.58
CA ARG A 90 -6.26 1.27 -36.33
C ARG A 90 -5.54 2.37 -37.13
N LEU A 91 -4.57 3.05 -36.52
CA LEU A 91 -3.79 4.08 -37.20
C LEU A 91 -2.96 3.52 -38.36
N ARG A 92 -2.34 2.34 -38.17
CA ARG A 92 -1.60 1.67 -39.26
C ARG A 92 -2.53 1.33 -40.42
N GLN A 93 -3.70 0.77 -40.13
CA GLN A 93 -4.70 0.44 -41.15
C GLN A 93 -5.18 1.68 -41.90
N ALA A 94 -5.51 2.77 -41.19
CA ALA A 94 -5.96 4.01 -41.81
C ALA A 94 -4.87 4.65 -42.69
N ASN A 95 -3.61 4.63 -42.25
CA ASN A 95 -2.48 5.11 -43.06
C ASN A 95 -2.21 4.25 -44.30
N GLU A 96 -2.37 2.93 -44.20
CA GLU A 96 -2.24 2.03 -45.35
C GLU A 96 -3.34 2.33 -46.40
N GLN A 97 -4.58 2.52 -45.95
CA GLN A 97 -5.69 2.90 -46.82
C GLN A 97 -5.47 4.27 -47.48
N LEU A 98 -5.00 5.26 -46.71
CA LEU A 98 -4.64 6.57 -47.26
C LEU A 98 -3.53 6.47 -48.30
N SER A 99 -2.47 5.71 -48.02
CA SER A 99 -1.35 5.50 -48.94
C SER A 99 -1.82 4.83 -50.24
N ALA A 100 -2.68 3.82 -50.14
CA ALA A 100 -3.28 3.16 -51.30
C ALA A 100 -4.16 4.11 -52.12
N ALA A 101 -4.99 4.93 -51.47
CA ALA A 101 -5.82 5.92 -52.14
C ALA A 101 -4.98 6.99 -52.84
N CYS A 102 -3.91 7.48 -52.21
CA CYS A 102 -2.96 8.41 -52.81
C CYS A 102 -2.21 7.81 -54.02
N GLU A 103 -1.90 6.52 -54.00
CA GLU A 103 -1.31 5.83 -55.16
C GLU A 103 -2.32 5.75 -56.32
N GLN A 104 -3.56 5.33 -56.04
CA GLN A 104 -4.62 5.26 -57.05
C GLN A 104 -4.90 6.62 -57.69
N LEU A 105 -4.94 7.70 -56.89
CA LEU A 105 -5.08 9.05 -57.41
C LEU A 105 -3.91 9.46 -58.30
N ARG A 106 -2.67 9.10 -57.94
CA ARG A 106 -1.49 9.40 -58.76
C ARG A 106 -1.52 8.65 -60.08
N MET A 107 -1.90 7.37 -60.08
CA MET A 107 -2.07 6.58 -61.31
C MET A 107 -3.17 7.15 -62.20
N ALA A 108 -4.34 7.43 -61.64
CA ALA A 108 -5.48 8.01 -62.37
C ALA A 108 -5.13 9.39 -62.98
N ASN A 109 -4.42 10.23 -62.23
CA ASN A 109 -3.95 11.52 -62.75
C ASN A 109 -2.88 11.37 -63.84
N ALA A 110 -1.97 10.40 -63.73
CA ALA A 110 -0.95 10.13 -64.75
C ALA A 110 -1.57 9.63 -66.07
N GLU A 111 -2.68 8.88 -65.98
CA GLU A 111 -3.45 8.41 -67.12
C GLU A 111 -4.42 9.49 -67.67
N GLY A 112 -4.53 10.65 -66.99
CA GLY A 112 -5.48 11.71 -67.33
C GLY A 112 -6.94 11.34 -67.05
N LEU A 113 -7.18 10.26 -66.32
CA LEU A 113 -8.49 9.74 -65.95
C LEU A 113 -8.87 10.24 -64.55
N ALA A 114 -9.18 11.53 -64.43
CA ALA A 114 -9.70 12.08 -63.18
C ALA A 114 -11.08 11.47 -62.86
N ASP A 115 -11.14 10.54 -61.91
CA ASP A 115 -12.37 9.93 -61.40
C ASP A 115 -12.80 10.62 -60.09
N PRO A 116 -13.96 11.32 -60.06
CA PRO A 116 -14.50 11.91 -58.84
C PRO A 116 -14.65 10.91 -57.67
N LYS A 117 -14.93 9.63 -57.94
CA LYS A 117 -15.09 8.63 -56.88
C LYS A 117 -13.78 8.28 -56.18
N LEU A 118 -12.65 8.35 -56.89
CA LEU A 118 -11.33 8.15 -56.30
C LEU A 118 -10.97 9.32 -55.38
N ILE A 119 -11.37 10.54 -55.74
CA ILE A 119 -11.20 11.72 -54.89
C ILE A 119 -12.02 11.56 -53.61
N ASP A 120 -13.31 11.19 -53.72
CA ASP A 120 -14.16 10.96 -52.55
C ASP A 120 -13.58 9.86 -51.65
N THR A 121 -13.05 8.78 -52.23
CA THR A 121 -12.43 7.68 -51.49
C THR A 121 -11.15 8.13 -50.77
N ALA A 122 -10.31 8.94 -51.41
CA ALA A 122 -9.12 9.49 -50.78
C ALA A 122 -9.44 10.47 -49.65
N VAL A 123 -10.46 11.31 -49.82
CA VAL A 123 -10.93 12.22 -48.76
C VAL A 123 -11.48 11.45 -47.56
N ILE A 124 -12.22 10.36 -47.79
CA ILE A 124 -12.68 9.47 -46.72
C ILE A 124 -11.50 8.83 -45.99
N ALA A 125 -10.51 8.31 -46.73
CA ALA A 125 -9.31 7.72 -46.14
C ALA A 125 -8.49 8.75 -45.34
N GLU A 126 -8.39 9.99 -45.81
CA GLU A 126 -7.73 11.09 -45.10
C GLU A 126 -8.47 11.42 -43.79
N LEU A 127 -9.80 11.52 -43.84
CA LEU A 127 -10.62 11.76 -42.66
C LEU A 127 -10.49 10.63 -41.63
N GLU A 128 -10.47 9.37 -42.07
CA GLU A 128 -10.26 8.20 -41.21
C GLU A 128 -8.86 8.20 -40.59
N SER A 129 -7.83 8.54 -41.35
CA SER A 129 -6.47 8.71 -40.84
C SER A 129 -6.38 9.82 -39.78
N LEU A 130 -6.97 11.00 -40.04
CA LEU A 130 -6.98 12.11 -39.09
C LEU A 130 -7.75 11.76 -37.80
N ARG A 131 -8.87 11.04 -37.92
CA ARG A 131 -9.64 10.55 -36.77
C ARG A 131 -8.83 9.54 -35.95
N ALA A 132 -8.13 8.62 -36.60
CA ALA A 132 -7.28 7.65 -35.92
C ALA A 132 -6.11 8.34 -35.18
N THR A 133 -5.44 9.32 -35.80
CA THR A 133 -4.40 10.11 -35.14
C THR A 133 -4.94 10.83 -33.91
N ARG A 134 -6.09 11.51 -34.05
CA ARG A 134 -6.71 12.24 -32.93
C ARG A 134 -7.13 11.31 -31.79
N ALA A 135 -7.61 10.10 -32.10
CA ALA A 135 -7.97 9.12 -31.08
C ALA A 135 -6.75 8.71 -30.25
N ILE A 136 -5.60 8.46 -30.90
CA ILE A 136 -4.34 8.16 -30.21
C ILE A 136 -3.88 9.34 -29.36
N GLU A 137 -3.89 10.56 -29.91
CA GLU A 137 -3.50 11.75 -29.14
C GLU A 137 -4.35 11.92 -27.88
N MET A 138 -5.67 11.70 -27.97
CA MET A 138 -6.55 11.76 -26.79
C MET A 138 -6.24 10.64 -25.80
N ALA A 139 -6.02 9.41 -26.27
CA ALA A 139 -5.63 8.28 -25.41
C ALA A 139 -4.28 8.52 -24.70
N GLU A 140 -3.31 9.13 -25.40
CA GLU A 140 -2.01 9.52 -24.83
C GLU A 140 -2.16 10.64 -23.79
N ILE A 141 -3.00 11.64 -24.05
CA ILE A 141 -3.27 12.72 -23.09
C ILE A 141 -3.91 12.16 -21.83
N ASP A 142 -4.97 11.35 -21.97
CA ASP A 142 -5.65 10.71 -20.85
C ASP A 142 -4.66 9.83 -20.06
N ALA A 143 -3.80 9.09 -20.78
CA ALA A 143 -2.74 8.28 -20.21
C ALA A 143 -1.75 9.09 -19.35
N VAL A 144 -1.35 10.27 -19.81
CA VAL A 144 -0.46 11.19 -19.07
C VAL A 144 -1.20 11.79 -17.87
N LEU A 145 -2.45 12.23 -18.05
CA LEU A 145 -3.25 12.81 -16.96
C LEU A 145 -3.46 11.81 -15.82
N THR A 146 -3.79 10.55 -16.13
CA THR A 146 -3.92 9.51 -15.10
C THR A 146 -2.60 9.21 -14.39
N ALA A 147 -1.47 9.25 -15.10
CA ALA A 147 -0.16 9.04 -14.49
C ALA A 147 0.25 10.22 -13.58
N LEU A 148 -0.18 11.45 -13.91
CA LEU A 148 0.12 12.64 -13.12
C LEU A 148 -0.81 12.82 -11.91
N ALA A 149 -2.06 12.34 -11.98
CA ALA A 149 -3.05 12.49 -10.91
C ALA A 149 -2.52 12.17 -9.50
N PRO A 150 -1.93 10.98 -9.21
CA PRO A 150 -1.44 10.67 -7.87
C PRO A 150 -0.28 11.57 -7.42
N LEU A 151 0.56 12.04 -8.34
CA LEU A 151 1.70 12.91 -8.02
C LEU A 151 1.26 14.34 -7.65
N VAL A 152 0.11 14.77 -8.16
CA VAL A 152 -0.49 16.06 -7.80
C VAL A 152 -1.17 15.96 -6.43
N GLU A 153 -1.89 14.87 -6.16
CA GLU A 153 -2.52 14.62 -4.86
C GLU A 153 -1.49 14.49 -3.71
N GLU A 154 -0.34 13.85 -3.95
CA GLU A 154 0.77 13.81 -2.98
C GLU A 154 1.49 15.16 -2.81
N GLY A 155 1.36 16.06 -3.79
CA GLY A 155 2.05 17.35 -3.88
C GLY A 155 1.27 18.54 -3.32
N GLU A 156 -0.01 18.38 -2.99
CA GLU A 156 -0.79 19.39 -2.28
C GLU A 156 -0.50 19.28 -0.76
N PRO A 157 0.34 20.15 -0.16
CA PRO A 157 0.28 20.32 1.28
C PRO A 157 -1.12 20.84 1.62
N GLU A 158 -1.80 20.17 2.55
CA GLU A 158 -3.07 20.60 3.14
C GLU A 158 -3.05 22.11 3.47
N TYR A 159 -3.51 22.96 2.57
CA TYR A 159 -3.57 24.41 2.77
C TYR A 159 -4.95 24.82 3.32
N GLU A 160 -5.47 24.08 4.29
CA GLU A 160 -6.74 24.39 4.93
C GLU A 160 -6.68 24.11 6.44
N ALA A 161 -6.20 25.08 7.24
CA ALA A 161 -6.57 25.21 8.65
C ALA A 161 -6.11 26.52 9.36
N GLN A 162 -5.91 27.67 8.70
CA GLN A 162 -5.51 28.91 9.42
C GLN A 162 -6.18 30.22 9.00
N ALA A 163 -7.16 30.22 8.09
CA ALA A 163 -7.78 31.47 7.63
C ALA A 163 -8.97 31.99 8.46
N ASP A 164 -9.56 31.20 9.37
CA ASP A 164 -10.86 31.57 9.99
C ASP A 164 -10.79 32.12 11.43
N GLU A 165 -9.63 32.20 12.09
CA GLU A 165 -9.57 32.71 13.47
C GLU A 165 -9.14 34.19 13.61
N GLN A 166 -8.57 34.82 12.57
CA GLN A 166 -8.10 36.22 12.69
C GLN A 166 -9.12 37.28 12.27
N GLY A 167 -10.27 36.89 11.70
CA GLY A 167 -11.33 37.83 11.29
C GLY A 167 -12.36 38.17 12.39
N ALA A 168 -12.35 37.47 13.53
CA ALA A 168 -13.39 37.60 14.56
C ALA A 168 -12.97 38.43 15.79
N GLU A 169 -11.69 38.81 15.91
CA GLU A 169 -11.21 39.63 17.03
C GLU A 169 -11.22 41.14 16.74
N ASP A 170 -11.25 41.57 15.48
CA ASP A 170 -11.21 43.01 15.13
C ASP A 170 -12.58 43.72 15.30
N ASP A 171 -13.68 42.96 15.37
CA ASP A 171 -15.05 43.52 15.44
C ASP A 171 -15.61 43.60 16.88
N ARG A 172 -14.81 43.26 17.90
CA ARG A 172 -15.23 43.28 19.32
C ARG A 172 -14.66 44.44 20.14
N ALA A 173 -13.88 45.34 19.54
CA ALA A 173 -13.18 46.40 20.24
C ALA A 173 -13.88 47.77 20.28
N GLU A 174 -15.06 47.95 19.66
CA GLU A 174 -15.73 49.27 19.58
C GLU A 174 -16.97 49.48 20.47
N ASP A 175 -17.26 48.61 21.44
CA ASP A 175 -18.45 48.80 22.31
C ASP A 175 -18.05 49.02 23.79
N GLU A 176 -17.49 50.20 24.08
CA GLU A 176 -17.45 50.75 25.45
C GLU A 176 -18.55 51.81 25.67
N PRO A 177 -19.30 51.74 26.79
CA PRO A 177 -20.48 52.56 27.02
C PRO A 177 -20.13 53.93 27.60
N LYS A 178 -20.45 55.03 26.90
CA LYS A 178 -20.55 56.34 27.56
C LYS A 178 -21.86 56.45 28.34
N SER A 179 -21.81 56.04 29.60
CA SER A 179 -22.84 56.35 30.58
C SER A 179 -22.89 57.86 30.87
N GLY A 180 -24.08 58.43 30.73
CA GLY A 180 -24.70 59.34 31.70
C GLY A 180 -23.96 60.60 32.14
N GLY A 181 -24.46 61.75 31.69
CA GLY A 181 -24.21 63.05 32.33
C GLY A 181 -25.13 64.13 31.76
N ALA A 182 -26.37 64.18 32.21
CA ALA A 182 -27.27 65.32 32.03
C ALA A 182 -27.75 65.76 33.42
N ASP A 183 -27.55 67.05 33.71
CA ASP A 183 -28.08 67.90 34.81
C ASP A 183 -28.20 67.36 36.25
#